data_AF-A0A957MQL5-F1
#
_entry.id   AF-A0A957MQL5-F1
#
_cell.length_a   1.000
_cell.length_b   1.000
_cell.length_c   1.000
_cell.angle_alpha   90.00
_cell.angle_beta   90.00
_cell.angle_gamma   90.00
#
_symmetry.space_group_name_H-M   'P 1'
#
loop_
_entity.id
_entity.type
_entity.pdbx_description
1 polymer ?
#
loop_
_entity_poly.entity_id
_entity_poly.type
_entity_poly.pdbx_seq_one_letter_code
_entity_poly.pdbx_strand_id
1 'polypeptide(L)' 'MPSQEPYPRTHLFTLRLWIEPVGCGQGEVRVRVTYLLSGETRYFRTWPDVTAFMLSIAGATGTGGGEEGGDRD' A
#
# COMPACT_ATOMS: atom_id res chain seq x y z
N MET A 1 -12.29 29.11 12.68
CA MET A 1 -11.52 27.93 13.10
C MET A 1 -11.40 27.02 11.89
N PRO A 2 -10.21 26.80 11.29
CA PRO A 2 -10.11 25.82 10.23
C PRO A 2 -10.37 24.44 10.86
N SER A 3 -11.44 23.80 10.43
CA SER A 3 -11.87 22.47 10.84
C SER A 3 -10.74 21.48 10.58
N GLN A 4 -10.42 20.65 11.58
CA GLN A 4 -9.53 19.50 11.46
C GLN A 4 -9.88 18.71 10.20
N GLU A 5 -8.96 18.65 9.23
CA GLU A 5 -9.06 17.68 8.14
C GLU A 5 -9.12 16.28 8.76
N PRO A 6 -10.17 15.48 8.49
CA PRO A 6 -10.34 14.18 9.13
C PRO A 6 -9.38 13.11 8.60
N TYR A 7 -8.52 13.45 7.63
CA TYR A 7 -7.57 12.53 7.01
C TYR A 7 -6.15 13.10 7.05
N PRO A 8 -5.17 12.37 7.61
CA PRO A 8 -3.79 12.80 7.53
C PRO A 8 -3.34 12.84 6.07
N ARG A 9 -2.84 13.98 5.60
CA ARG A 9 -2.29 14.15 4.23
C ARG A 9 -1.02 13.32 3.98
N THR A 10 -0.48 12.67 5.02
CA THR A 10 0.76 11.92 4.96
C THR A 10 0.64 10.69 5.86
N HIS A 11 1.04 9.54 5.32
CA HIS A 11 1.04 8.26 6.01
C HIS A 11 2.49 7.81 6.22
N LEU A 12 2.87 7.57 7.48
CA LEU A 12 4.22 7.16 7.84
C LEU A 12 4.26 5.66 8.13
N PHE A 13 5.27 4.99 7.57
CA PHE A 13 5.47 3.55 7.73
C PHE A 13 6.92 3.25 8.08
N THR A 14 7.12 2.17 8.81
CA THR A 14 8.43 1.53 8.98
C THR A 14 8.50 0.32 8.05
N LEU A 15 9.55 0.24 7.23
CA LEU A 15 9.80 -0.87 6.33
C LEU A 15 10.96 -1.71 6.85
N ARG A 16 10.75 -3.03 6.99
CA ARG A 16 11.83 -4.01 7.19
C ARG A 16 11.87 -4.95 6.00
N LEU A 17 13.02 -5.07 5.37
CA LEU A 17 13.29 -5.94 4.23
C LEU A 17 14.35 -6.97 4.61
N TRP A 18 14.12 -8.25 4.32
CA TRP A 18 15.12 -9.30 4.53
C TRP A 18 14.95 -10.42 3.51
N ILE A 19 16.01 -11.21 3.33
CA ILE A 19 15.96 -12.47 2.58
C ILE A 19 15.72 -13.60 3.58
N GLU A 20 14.66 -14.37 3.38
CA GLU A 20 14.35 -15.56 4.16
C GLU A 20 14.84 -16.80 3.41
N PRO A 21 15.74 -17.62 4.00
CA PRO A 21 16.16 -18.88 3.39
C PRO A 21 14.99 -19.86 3.29
N VAL A 22 14.72 -20.38 2.09
CA VAL A 22 13.63 -21.34 1.84
C VAL A 22 14.12 -22.75 1.48
N GLY A 23 15.43 -22.99 1.59
CA GLY A 23 16.08 -24.26 1.28
C GLY A 23 16.75 -24.27 -0.09
N CYS A 24 17.60 -25.28 -0.34
CA CYS A 24 18.32 -25.46 -1.62
C CYS A 24 19.08 -24.22 -2.11
N GLY A 25 19.65 -23.42 -1.20
CA GLY A 25 20.37 -22.18 -1.55
C GLY A 25 19.48 -21.05 -2.07
N GLN A 26 18.16 -21.20 -2.01
CA GLN A 26 17.20 -20.19 -2.42
C GLN A 26 16.82 -19.31 -1.24
N GLY A 27 16.67 -18.02 -1.53
CA GLY A 27 16.18 -17.02 -0.59
C GLY A 27 14.95 -16.33 -1.18
N GLU A 28 13.91 -16.18 -0.38
CA GLU A 28 12.74 -15.39 -0.74
C GLU A 28 12.81 -14.01 -0.09
N VAL A 29 12.41 -12.98 -0.84
CA VAL A 29 12.25 -11.65 -0.27
C VAL A 29 11.07 -11.67 0.71
N ARG A 30 11.30 -11.05 1.87
CA ARG A 30 10.29 -10.77 2.87
C ARG A 30 10.30 -9.31 3.22
N VAL A 31 9.09 -8.78 3.33
CA VAL A 31 8.86 -7.39 3.68
C VAL A 31 7.88 -7.37 4.85
N ARG A 32 8.17 -6.53 5.83
CA ARG A 32 7.24 -6.15 6.89
C ARG A 32 7.04 -4.64 6.81
N VAL A 33 5.79 -4.23 6.70
CA VAL A 33 5.37 -2.82 6.78
C VAL A 33 4.62 -2.63 8.08
N THR A 34 5.05 -1.69 8.89
CA THR A 34 4.35 -1.29 10.12
C THR A 34 3.87 0.14 9.98
N TYR A 35 2.58 0.39 10.17
CA TYR A 35 2.05 1.74 10.19
C TYR A 35 2.46 2.45 11.48
N LEU A 36 3.06 3.64 11.37
CA LEU A 36 3.69 4.30 12.51
C LEU A 36 2.65 4.71 13.58
N LEU A 37 1.47 5.15 13.15
CA LEU A 37 0.46 5.71 14.04
C LEU A 37 -0.39 4.64 14.72
N SER A 38 -0.77 3.56 14.03
CA SER A 38 -1.60 2.49 14.61
C SER A 38 -0.79 1.31 15.14
N GLY A 39 0.46 1.17 14.72
CA GLY A 39 1.25 -0.05 14.96
C GLY A 39 0.81 -1.26 14.14
N GLU A 40 -0.20 -1.11 13.27
CA GLU A 40 -0.68 -2.19 12.40
C GLU A 40 0.47 -2.70 11.53
N THR A 41 0.70 -4.00 11.55
CA THR A 41 1.79 -4.65 10.82
C THR A 41 1.23 -5.57 9.74
N ARG A 42 1.74 -5.46 8.51
CA ARG A 42 1.47 -6.38 7.40
C ARG A 42 2.76 -6.95 6.84
N TYR A 43 2.68 -8.19 6.37
CA TYR A 43 3.81 -8.93 5.78
C TYR A 43 3.55 -9.18 4.30
N PHE A 44 4.60 -9.03 3.49
CA PHE A 44 4.55 -9.20 2.04
C PHE A 44 5.72 -10.05 1.56
N ARG A 45 5.53 -10.69 0.41
CA ARG A 45 6.56 -11.50 -0.28
C ARG A 45 7.08 -10.83 -1.55
N THR A 46 6.35 -9.85 -2.08
CA THR A 46 6.69 -9.16 -3.31
C THR A 46 6.63 -7.65 -3.11
N TRP A 47 7.45 -6.92 -3.87
CA TRP A 47 7.43 -5.45 -3.85
C TRP A 47 6.15 -4.84 -4.46
N PRO A 48 5.58 -5.38 -5.56
CA PRO A 48 4.31 -4.91 -6.10
C PRO A 48 3.18 -4.86 -5.05
N ASP A 49 3.04 -5.90 -4.23
CA ASP A 49 1.99 -5.94 -3.18
C ASP A 49 2.17 -4.83 -2.14
N VAL A 50 3.42 -4.52 -1.79
CA VAL A 50 3.76 -3.44 -0.86
C VAL A 50 3.33 -2.09 -1.44
N THR A 51 3.64 -1.83 -2.70
CA THR A 51 3.28 -0.57 -3.36
C THR A 51 1.77 -0.42 -3.52
N ALA A 52 1.07 -1.48 -3.90
CA ALA A 52 -0.39 -1.49 -4.01
C ALA A 52 -1.06 -1.17 -2.66
N PHE A 53 -0.53 -1.73 -1.57
CA PHE A 53 -0.99 -1.42 -0.22
C PHE A 53 -0.75 0.04 0.19
N MET A 54 0.43 0.59 -0.05
CA MET A 54 0.72 1.98 0.28
C MET A 54 -0.16 2.97 -0.51
N LEU A 55 -0.39 2.67 -1.80
CA LEU A 55 -1.23 3.49 -2.67
C LEU A 55 -2.71 3.42 -2.30
N SER A 56 -3.22 2.27 -1.86
CA SER A 56 -4.61 2.16 -1.40
C SER A 56 -4.86 2.96 -0.12
N ILE A 57 -3.89 3.03 0.79
CA ILE A 57 -3.96 3.89 1.98
C ILE A 57 -3.96 5.37 1.60
N ALA A 58 -3.11 5.76 0.65
CA ALA A 58 -3.01 7.15 0.19
C ALA A 58 -4.23 7.62 -0.63
N GLY A 59 -5.24 6.75 -0.85
CA GLY A 59 -6.39 7.07 -1.69
C GLY A 59 -6.07 7.13 -3.19
N ALA A 60 -4.89 6.66 -3.62
CA ALA A 60 -4.46 6.68 -5.02
C ALA A 60 -5.07 5.57 -5.88
N THR A 61 -5.99 4.76 -5.33
CA THR A 61 -6.85 3.88 -6.13
C THR A 61 -7.99 4.69 -6.73
N GLY A 62 -7.64 5.62 -7.61
CA GLY A 62 -8.57 6.15 -8.60
C GLY A 62 -8.82 5.07 -9.65
N THR A 63 -9.67 4.10 -9.34
CA THR A 63 -10.41 3.41 -10.39
C THR A 63 -11.51 4.37 -10.84
N GLY A 64 -11.10 5.38 -11.62
CA GLY A 64 -12.01 6.07 -12.53
C GLY A 64 -12.39 5.06 -13.59
N GLY A 65 -13.50 4.34 -13.37
CA GLY A 65 -14.19 3.63 -14.42
C GLY A 65 -14.73 4.68 -15.40
N GLY A 66 -13.91 5.03 -16.39
CA GLY A 66 -14.39 5.65 -17.61
C GLY A 66 -15.13 4.59 -18.40
N GLU A 67 -16.45 4.65 -18.36
CA GLU A 67 -17.29 4.16 -19.45
C GLU A 67 -17.80 5.40 -20.21
N GLU A 68 -17.00 5.84 -21.18
CA GLU A 68 -17.52 6.57 -22.33
C GLU A 68 -18.25 5.57 -23.24
N GLY A 69 -19.52 5.86 -23.59
CA GLY A 69 -20.16 5.17 -24.71
C GLY A 69 -21.67 5.39 -24.87
N GLY A 70 -22.06 6.42 -25.63
CA GLY A 70 -23.35 6.56 -26.34
C GLY A 70 -24.57 6.84 -25.44
N ASP A 71 -25.48 7.74 -25.75
CA ASP A 71 -26.14 7.90 -27.03
C ASP A 71 -26.78 9.29 -27.12
N ARG A 72 -26.88 9.79 -28.35
CA ARG A 72 -27.59 11.02 -28.70
C ARG A 72 -29.07 10.70 -28.81
N ASP A 73 -29.93 11.57 -28.28
CA ASP A 73 -31.21 11.93 -28.88
C ASP A 73 -31.59 13.37 -28.51
#